data_AF-A0A1Y0GWG0-F1
#
_entry.id   AF-A0A1Y0GWG0-F1
#
_cell.length_a   1.000
_cell.length_b   1.000
_cell.length_c   1.000
_cell.angle_alpha   90.00
_cell.angle_beta   90.00
_cell.angle_gamma   90.00
#
_symmetry.space_group_name_H-M   'P 1'
#
loop_
_entity.id
_entity.type
_entity.pdbx_description
1 polymer ?
#
loop_
_entity_poly.entity_id
_entity_poly.type
_entity_poly.pdbx_seq_one_letter_code
_entity_poly.pdbx_strand_id
1 'polypeptide(L)'
;MKRLIGGAVVAVLASLGWAGEVVLDVDAGGLKGSATLVNQLLPNGSKYVRLGMLLEDASGKSVSVLQESTYDKTGRPVRLLQRTNLKGGSALQSVVVTFDDAGANFKVDQGGKTVNDMIKYPAGKSVLATPEFWFIRDVVNPGGVKSYWRFDMAKQDWAEIKCEYHGKRDLKWGGRL
;
A
#
# COMPACT_ATOMS: atom_id res chain seq x y z
N MET A 1 -2.88 -15.64 -24.55
CA MET A 1 -1.72 -14.86 -24.10
C MET A 1 -2.00 -14.31 -22.70
N LYS A 2 -1.48 -14.97 -21.65
CA LYS A 2 -1.54 -14.46 -20.26
C LYS A 2 -0.25 -13.69 -20.00
N ARG A 3 -0.32 -12.36 -19.94
CA ARG A 3 0.82 -11.54 -19.46
C ARG A 3 0.61 -11.33 -17.96
N LEU A 4 1.40 -12.02 -17.15
CA LEU A 4 1.61 -11.67 -15.75
C LEU A 4 2.38 -10.34 -15.74
N ILE A 5 1.72 -9.27 -15.31
CA ILE A 5 2.40 -8.02 -14.98
C ILE A 5 3.06 -8.26 -13.63
N GLY A 6 4.38 -8.45 -13.65
CA GLY A 6 5.19 -8.65 -12.46
C GLY A 6 5.00 -7.51 -11.48
N GLY A 7 4.75 -7.83 -10.22
CA GLY A 7 4.65 -6.86 -9.14
C GLY A 7 5.97 -6.12 -8.98
N ALA A 8 5.94 -4.80 -9.11
CA ALA A 8 7.05 -3.95 -8.71
C ALA A 8 7.13 -3.96 -7.18
N VAL A 9 8.24 -4.45 -6.64
CA VAL A 9 8.58 -4.30 -5.22
C VAL A 9 9.10 -2.88 -5.05
N VAL A 10 8.24 -1.97 -4.59
CA VAL A 10 8.62 -0.59 -4.25
C VAL A 10 9.09 -0.57 -2.80
N ALA A 11 10.37 -0.31 -2.57
CA ALA A 11 10.90 -0.03 -1.25
C ALA A 11 10.51 1.39 -0.84
N VAL A 12 9.57 1.51 0.10
CA VAL A 12 9.08 2.81 0.60
C VAL A 12 9.94 3.24 1.78
N LEU A 13 10.74 4.30 1.60
CA LEU A 13 11.37 5.05 2.70
C LEU A 13 10.30 5.94 3.35
N ALA A 14 9.91 5.61 4.59
CA ALA A 14 9.00 6.44 5.37
C ALA A 14 9.76 7.66 5.92
N SER A 15 9.39 8.88 5.50
CA SER A 15 9.85 10.11 6.15
C SER A 15 8.99 10.38 7.40
N LEU A 16 9.64 10.89 8.46
CA LEU A 16 9.02 11.25 9.74
C LEU A 16 8.27 12.60 9.66
N GLY A 17 7.42 12.77 8.65
CA GLY A 17 6.50 13.89 8.58
C GLY A 17 5.20 13.54 9.29
N TRP A 18 4.87 14.25 10.37
CA TRP A 18 3.49 14.28 10.88
C TRP A 18 2.62 14.87 9.77
N ALA A 19 1.87 14.02 9.06
CA ALA A 19 1.22 14.32 7.77
C ALA A 19 2.23 14.73 6.68
N GLY A 20 3.10 13.79 6.29
CA GLY A 20 4.03 13.97 5.19
C GLY A 20 3.45 13.53 3.85
N GLU A 21 3.50 14.42 2.86
CA GLU A 21 3.55 14.03 1.45
C GLU A 21 5.02 13.91 1.06
N VAL A 22 5.39 12.80 0.42
CA VAL A 22 6.74 12.56 -0.10
C VAL A 22 6.63 12.32 -1.59
N VAL A 23 7.46 13.02 -2.36
CA VAL A 23 7.65 12.76 -3.79
C VAL A 23 8.93 11.96 -3.97
N LEU A 24 8.84 10.88 -4.74
CA LEU A 24 9.93 9.96 -5.05
C LEU A 24 10.10 9.89 -6.56
N ASP A 25 11.33 9.89 -7.05
CA ASP A 25 11.63 9.48 -8.42
C ASP A 25 11.59 7.95 -8.50
N VAL A 26 10.94 7.43 -9.54
CA VAL A 26 10.76 5.99 -9.76
C VAL A 26 11.35 5.59 -11.10
N ASP A 27 12.23 4.59 -11.08
CA ASP A 27 12.68 3.85 -12.26
C ASP A 27 12.31 2.38 -12.08
N ALA A 28 11.46 1.86 -12.98
CA ALA A 28 10.92 0.52 -12.93
C ALA A 28 11.05 -0.16 -14.30
N GLY A 29 12.26 -0.62 -14.65
CA GLY A 29 12.47 -1.51 -15.79
C GLY A 29 12.15 -0.87 -17.15
N GLY A 30 12.57 0.38 -17.35
CA GLY A 30 12.33 1.15 -18.58
C GLY A 30 11.12 2.09 -18.50
N LEU A 31 10.38 2.06 -17.39
CA LEU A 31 9.42 3.08 -17.02
C LEU A 31 10.07 4.06 -16.04
N LYS A 32 9.92 5.36 -16.30
CA LYS A 32 10.41 6.43 -15.42
C LYS A 32 9.27 7.37 -15.04
N GLY A 33 9.34 7.92 -13.84
CA GLY A 33 8.40 8.96 -13.43
C GLY A 33 8.48 9.23 -11.94
N SER A 34 7.35 9.63 -11.35
CA SER A 34 7.29 10.04 -9.96
C SER A 34 6.20 9.31 -9.19
N ALA A 35 6.43 9.16 -7.89
CA ALA A 35 5.47 8.65 -6.94
C ALA A 35 5.26 9.66 -5.82
N THR A 36 4.01 9.87 -5.45
CA THR A 36 3.60 10.66 -4.30
C THR A 36 3.04 9.73 -3.23
N LEU A 37 3.69 9.67 -2.08
CA LEU A 37 3.21 8.96 -0.90
C LEU A 37 2.64 9.96 0.10
N VAL A 38 1.39 9.76 0.49
CA VAL A 38 0.76 10.43 1.63
C VAL A 38 0.59 9.41 2.75
N ASN A 39 1.01 9.78 3.94
CA ASN A 39 0.84 8.98 5.14
C ASN A 39 0.32 9.86 6.29
N GLN A 40 -0.92 9.65 6.70
CA GLN A 40 -1.62 10.56 7.59
C GLN A 40 -2.43 9.83 8.67
N LEU A 41 -2.34 10.35 9.91
CA LEU A 41 -3.29 10.06 10.98
C LEU A 41 -4.41 11.11 10.94
N LEU A 42 -5.66 10.63 10.91
CA LEU A 42 -6.85 11.48 10.89
C LEU A 42 -7.28 11.86 12.32
N PRO A 43 -8.08 12.93 12.52
CA PRO A 43 -8.48 13.40 13.85
C PRO A 43 -9.21 12.35 14.70
N ASN A 44 -9.90 11.40 14.06
CA ASN A 44 -10.57 10.28 14.74
C ASN A 44 -9.62 9.12 15.13
N GLY A 45 -8.31 9.28 14.92
CA GLY A 45 -7.27 8.30 15.20
C GLY A 45 -7.10 7.22 14.12
N SER A 46 -7.91 7.23 13.07
CA SER A 46 -7.74 6.34 11.91
C SER A 46 -6.54 6.76 11.06
N LYS A 47 -6.01 5.84 10.24
CA LYS A 47 -4.85 6.09 9.38
C LYS A 47 -5.24 5.94 7.92
N TYR A 48 -4.75 6.86 7.09
CA TYR A 48 -4.87 6.83 5.63
C TYR A 48 -3.49 6.86 4.98
N VAL A 49 -3.26 5.93 4.06
CA VAL A 49 -2.06 5.85 3.25
C VAL A 49 -2.46 5.89 1.78
N ARG A 50 -1.84 6.77 1.00
CA ARG A 50 -2.05 6.85 -0.45
C ARG A 50 -0.71 6.85 -1.16
N LEU A 51 -0.54 5.96 -2.13
CA LEU A 51 0.55 6.01 -3.10
C LEU A 51 -0.04 6.31 -4.48
N GLY A 52 0.26 7.47 -5.03
CA GLY A 52 0.01 7.79 -6.44
C GLY A 52 1.31 7.66 -7.22
N MET A 53 1.30 7.03 -8.39
CA MET A 53 2.46 6.93 -9.27
C MET A 53 2.04 7.32 -10.69
N LEU A 54 2.90 8.06 -11.37
CA LEU A 54 2.82 8.30 -12.79
C LEU A 54 4.13 7.83 -13.42
N LEU A 55 4.03 6.89 -14.35
CA LEU A 55 5.15 6.26 -15.01
C LEU A 55 5.00 6.40 -16.52
N GLU A 56 6.09 6.66 -17.23
CA GLU A 56 6.14 6.79 -18.68
C GLU A 56 7.25 5.91 -19.26
N ASP A 57 6.97 5.24 -20.38
CA ASP A 57 7.99 4.51 -21.14
C ASP A 57 8.72 5.43 -22.13
N ALA A 58 9.83 4.95 -22.70
CA ALA A 58 10.58 5.69 -23.71
C ALA A 58 9.78 6.02 -24.99
N SER A 59 8.62 5.40 -25.20
CA SER A 59 7.71 5.66 -26.33
C SER A 59 6.62 6.68 -26.02
N GLY A 60 6.60 7.26 -24.81
CA GLY A 60 5.63 8.26 -24.38
C GLY A 60 4.29 7.67 -23.90
N LYS A 61 4.18 6.35 -23.74
CA LYS A 61 3.01 5.72 -23.12
C LYS A 61 3.12 5.86 -21.62
N SER A 62 2.06 6.35 -20.98
CA SER A 62 2.03 6.48 -19.53
C SER A 62 1.00 5.59 -18.86
N VAL A 63 1.37 5.17 -17.65
CA VAL A 63 0.56 4.39 -16.72
C VAL A 63 0.46 5.20 -15.43
N SER A 64 -0.75 5.37 -14.91
CA SER A 64 -0.95 5.86 -13.56
C SER A 64 -1.44 4.76 -12.65
N VAL A 65 -0.85 4.70 -11.46
CA VAL A 65 -1.24 3.75 -10.40
C VAL A 65 -1.65 4.56 -9.18
N LEU A 66 -2.80 4.25 -8.63
CA LEU A 66 -3.26 4.78 -7.35
C LEU A 66 -3.49 3.59 -6.41
N GLN A 67 -2.82 3.60 -5.26
CA GLN A 67 -3.07 2.68 -4.17
C GLN A 67 -3.51 3.46 -2.94
N GLU A 68 -4.52 2.96 -2.24
CA GLU A 68 -4.97 3.50 -0.97
C GLU A 68 -5.11 2.38 0.06
N SER A 69 -4.83 2.71 1.32
CA SER A 69 -5.07 1.84 2.45
C SER A 69 -5.59 2.66 3.62
N THR A 70 -6.73 2.25 4.16
CA THR A 70 -7.34 2.88 5.34
C THR A 70 -7.43 1.88 6.46
N TYR A 71 -7.03 2.32 7.66
CA TYR A 71 -7.09 1.54 8.89
C TYR A 71 -7.86 2.31 9.95
N ASP A 72 -8.61 1.63 10.79
CA ASP A 72 -9.24 2.26 11.95
C ASP A 72 -8.20 2.62 13.03
N LYS A 73 -8.65 3.23 14.13
CA LYS A 73 -7.78 3.63 15.24
C LYS A 73 -7.05 2.47 15.92
N THR A 74 -7.48 1.23 15.74
CA THR A 74 -6.84 0.03 16.31
C THR A 74 -5.86 -0.62 15.33
N GLY A 75 -5.83 -0.14 14.08
CA GLY A 75 -5.08 -0.75 13.00
C GLY A 75 -5.84 -1.86 12.27
N ARG A 76 -7.14 -2.04 12.51
CA ARG A 76 -7.96 -2.93 11.69
C ARG A 76 -8.07 -2.36 10.28
N PRO A 77 -7.85 -3.15 9.22
CA PRO A 77 -8.07 -2.68 7.86
C PRO A 77 -9.54 -2.33 7.65
N VAL A 78 -9.81 -1.22 6.96
CA VAL A 78 -11.17 -0.77 6.60
C VAL A 78 -11.37 -0.87 5.10
N ARG A 79 -10.38 -0.41 4.32
CA ARG A 79 -10.44 -0.42 2.87
C ARG A 79 -9.05 -0.46 2.23
N LEU A 80 -8.93 -1.23 1.15
CA LEU A 80 -7.84 -1.13 0.19
C LEU A 80 -8.42 -0.73 -1.18
N LEU A 81 -7.68 0.11 -1.91
CA LEU A 81 -7.97 0.44 -3.30
C LEU A 81 -6.68 0.27 -4.10
N GLN A 82 -6.80 -0.29 -5.29
CA GLN A 82 -5.80 -0.15 -6.34
C GLN A 82 -6.49 0.20 -7.66
N ARG A 83 -6.05 1.26 -8.32
CA ARG A 83 -6.52 1.64 -9.65
C ARG A 83 -5.33 1.82 -10.56
N THR A 84 -5.43 1.24 -11.76
CA THR A 84 -4.42 1.38 -12.81
C THR A 84 -5.09 1.95 -14.05
N ASN A 85 -4.56 3.06 -14.58
CA ASN A 85 -5.06 3.68 -15.79
C ASN A 85 -3.94 3.79 -16.84
N LEU A 86 -4.33 3.73 -18.12
CA LEU A 86 -3.47 4.09 -19.24
C LEU A 86 -3.81 5.51 -19.70
N LYS A 87 -2.82 6.26 -20.20
CA LYS A 87 -3.03 7.61 -20.77
C LYS A 87 -4.12 7.58 -21.85
N GLY A 88 -5.14 8.43 -21.71
CA GLY A 88 -6.18 8.64 -22.74
C GLY A 88 -7.32 7.61 -22.79
N GLY A 89 -7.47 6.73 -21.79
CA GLY A 89 -8.53 5.71 -21.77
C GLY A 89 -9.23 5.53 -20.42
N SER A 90 -10.22 4.62 -20.39
CA SER A 90 -10.89 4.16 -19.17
C SER A 90 -9.94 3.35 -18.27
N ALA A 91 -10.31 3.18 -16.99
CA ALA A 91 -9.51 2.40 -16.04
C ALA A 91 -9.25 0.98 -16.58
N LEU A 92 -7.97 0.60 -16.67
CA LEU A 92 -7.58 -0.74 -17.09
C LEU A 92 -8.04 -1.77 -16.06
N GLN A 93 -7.90 -1.39 -14.79
CA GLN A 93 -8.31 -2.21 -13.65
C GLN A 93 -8.57 -1.34 -12.43
N SER A 94 -9.66 -1.63 -11.71
CA SER A 94 -9.94 -1.08 -10.39
C SER A 94 -10.24 -2.22 -9.44
N VAL A 95 -9.43 -2.36 -8.40
CA VAL A 95 -9.58 -3.35 -7.33
C VAL A 95 -9.96 -2.61 -6.06
N VAL A 96 -11.07 -2.98 -5.43
CA VAL A 96 -11.52 -2.44 -4.15
C VAL A 96 -11.71 -3.60 -3.19
N VAL A 97 -11.17 -3.46 -1.99
CA VAL A 97 -11.41 -4.40 -0.90
C VAL A 97 -11.95 -3.63 0.29
N THR A 98 -13.10 -4.05 0.81
CA THR A 98 -13.65 -3.53 2.07
C THR A 98 -13.71 -4.64 3.11
N PHE A 99 -13.46 -4.29 4.35
CA PHE A 99 -13.37 -5.26 5.44
C PHE A 99 -14.54 -5.09 6.39
N ASP A 100 -15.18 -6.20 6.73
CA ASP A 100 -16.22 -6.29 7.74
C ASP A 100 -15.84 -7.34 8.79
N ASP A 101 -16.80 -7.85 9.55
CA ASP A 101 -16.58 -8.91 10.54
C ASP A 101 -16.39 -10.31 9.93
N ALA A 102 -16.83 -10.53 8.69
CA ALA A 102 -16.71 -11.82 8.00
C ALA A 102 -15.36 -11.97 7.28
N GLY A 103 -14.83 -10.88 6.72
CA GLY A 103 -13.55 -10.93 6.02
C GLY A 103 -13.32 -9.77 5.06
N ALA A 104 -12.59 -10.07 3.99
CA ALA A 104 -12.27 -9.17 2.90
C ALA A 104 -13.29 -9.33 1.76
N ASN A 105 -14.11 -8.32 1.54
CA ASN A 105 -15.01 -8.24 0.39
C ASN A 105 -14.24 -7.64 -0.79
N PHE A 106 -13.87 -8.49 -1.73
CA PHE A 106 -13.05 -8.16 -2.88
C PHE A 106 -13.93 -7.86 -4.10
N LYS A 107 -13.65 -6.76 -4.79
CA LYS A 107 -14.30 -6.38 -6.04
C LYS A 107 -13.25 -5.92 -7.05
N VAL A 108 -13.27 -6.51 -8.25
CA VAL A 108 -12.43 -6.09 -9.38
C VAL A 108 -13.30 -5.73 -10.55
N ASP A 109 -13.11 -4.52 -11.06
CA ASP A 109 -13.58 -4.10 -12.37
C ASP A 109 -12.39 -4.11 -13.34
N GLN A 110 -12.49 -4.91 -14.40
CA GLN A 110 -11.50 -4.99 -15.46
C GLN A 110 -12.21 -4.97 -16.82
N GLY A 111 -12.09 -3.85 -17.54
CA GLY A 111 -12.66 -3.71 -18.88
C GLY A 111 -14.18 -3.93 -18.92
N GLY A 112 -14.92 -3.48 -17.90
CA GLY A 112 -16.38 -3.57 -17.83
C GLY A 112 -16.91 -4.90 -17.30
N LYS A 113 -16.03 -5.83 -16.91
CA LYS A 113 -16.42 -7.04 -16.16
C LYS A 113 -16.13 -6.83 -14.69
N THR A 114 -17.15 -7.02 -13.87
CA THR A 114 -17.03 -7.02 -12.41
C THR A 114 -16.96 -8.45 -11.88
N VAL A 115 -15.92 -8.73 -11.08
CA VAL A 115 -15.81 -9.95 -10.28
C VAL A 115 -15.89 -9.54 -8.81
N ASN A 116 -16.71 -10.24 -8.03
CA ASN A 116 -16.81 -10.08 -6.59
C ASN A 116 -16.45 -11.40 -5.91
N ASP A 117 -15.75 -11.33 -4.78
CA ASP A 117 -15.45 -12.48 -3.93
C ASP A 117 -15.42 -12.06 -2.45
N MET A 118 -15.58 -13.03 -1.55
CA MET A 118 -15.42 -12.82 -0.11
C MET A 118 -14.40 -13.81 0.43
N ILE A 119 -13.29 -13.26 0.93
CA ILE A 119 -12.20 -14.03 1.50
C ILE A 119 -12.27 -13.89 3.01
N LYS A 120 -12.57 -15.00 3.69
CA LYS A 120 -12.66 -15.05 5.15
C LYS A 120 -11.34 -14.67 5.81
N TYR A 121 -11.41 -14.14 7.03
CA TYR A 121 -10.22 -13.93 7.83
C TYR A 121 -9.48 -15.25 8.11
N PRO A 122 -8.14 -15.22 8.20
CA PRO A 122 -7.35 -16.37 8.57
C PRO A 122 -7.64 -16.78 10.02
N ALA A 123 -8.05 -18.04 10.22
CA ALA A 123 -8.51 -18.52 11.52
C ALA A 123 -7.41 -18.41 12.60
N GLY A 124 -7.75 -17.79 13.74
CA GLY A 124 -6.85 -17.61 14.88
C GLY A 124 -5.69 -16.64 14.62
N LYS A 125 -5.71 -15.88 13.53
CA LYS A 125 -4.67 -14.91 13.17
C LYS A 125 -5.17 -13.48 13.32
N SER A 126 -4.29 -12.58 13.75
CA SER A 126 -4.60 -11.15 13.88
C SER A 126 -4.36 -10.42 12.56
N VAL A 127 -5.32 -9.58 12.16
CA VAL A 127 -5.22 -8.66 11.02
C VAL A 127 -4.94 -7.22 11.44
N LEU A 128 -4.74 -6.98 12.74
CA LEU A 128 -4.49 -5.65 13.27
C LEU A 128 -3.09 -5.18 12.87
N ALA A 129 -3.03 -4.28 11.91
CA ALA A 129 -1.82 -3.67 11.37
C ALA A 129 -1.23 -2.61 12.32
N THR A 130 -1.07 -2.94 13.61
CA THR A 130 -0.48 -2.04 14.60
C THR A 130 0.91 -1.50 14.21
N PRO A 131 1.77 -2.25 13.48
CA PRO A 131 3.05 -1.70 13.00
C PRO A 131 2.94 -0.48 12.08
N GLU A 132 1.79 -0.30 11.40
CA GLU A 132 1.54 0.89 10.59
C GLU A 132 1.57 2.18 11.43
N PHE A 133 1.36 2.10 12.74
CA PHE A 133 1.24 3.26 13.63
C PHE A 133 2.55 3.60 14.36
N TRP A 134 3.60 2.76 14.24
CA TRP A 134 4.85 2.89 15.02
C TRP A 134 5.64 4.19 14.78
N PHE A 135 5.45 4.83 13.63
CA PHE A 135 6.17 6.06 13.29
C PHE A 135 5.32 7.32 13.44
N ILE A 136 4.07 7.18 13.89
CA ILE A 136 3.10 8.29 13.94
C ILE A 136 2.51 8.44 15.34
N ARG A 137 2.12 7.34 15.98
CA ARG A 137 1.42 7.34 17.27
C ARG A 137 2.04 6.38 18.28
N ASP A 138 2.36 5.17 17.86
CA ASP A 138 2.73 4.09 18.77
C ASP A 138 4.23 4.08 18.99
N VAL A 139 4.67 4.07 20.25
CA VAL A 139 6.10 3.95 20.58
C VAL A 139 6.44 2.48 20.81
N VAL A 140 7.46 2.01 20.11
CA VAL A 140 7.97 0.65 20.23
C VAL A 140 9.47 0.70 20.54
N ASN A 141 9.93 -0.20 21.40
CA ASN A 141 11.36 -0.30 21.71
C ASN A 141 12.11 -0.95 20.53
N PRO A 142 13.36 -0.53 20.24
CA PRO A 142 14.20 -1.21 19.26
C PRO A 142 14.30 -2.73 19.55
N GLY A 143 14.24 -3.54 18.49
CA GLY A 143 14.10 -5.00 18.56
C GLY A 143 12.67 -5.49 18.71
N GLY A 144 11.68 -4.59 18.84
CA GLY A 144 10.28 -4.95 18.89
C GLY A 144 9.82 -5.63 17.61
N VAL A 145 9.30 -6.85 17.73
CA VAL A 145 8.76 -7.63 16.60
C VAL A 145 7.25 -7.77 16.76
N LYS A 146 6.52 -7.53 15.67
CA LYS A 146 5.10 -7.87 15.55
C LYS A 146 4.85 -8.47 14.19
N SER A 147 3.90 -9.40 14.12
CA SER A 147 3.34 -9.83 12.84
C SER A 147 1.83 -9.63 12.82
N TYR A 148 1.31 -9.45 11.62
CA TYR A 148 -0.12 -9.38 11.34
C TYR A 148 -0.36 -9.94 9.94
N TRP A 149 -1.59 -10.37 9.68
CA TRP A 149 -1.99 -10.86 8.37
C TRP A 149 -2.60 -9.74 7.57
N ARG A 150 -2.02 -9.46 6.40
CA ARG A 150 -2.49 -8.43 5.47
C ARG A 150 -3.07 -9.12 4.24
N PHE A 151 -4.19 -8.60 3.75
CA PHE A 151 -4.77 -9.07 2.51
C PHE A 151 -3.93 -8.62 1.30
N ASP A 152 -3.51 -9.58 0.48
CA ASP A 152 -2.80 -9.38 -0.78
C ASP A 152 -3.81 -9.35 -1.92
N MET A 153 -4.06 -8.16 -2.47
CA MET A 153 -5.04 -7.96 -3.55
C MET A 153 -4.66 -8.70 -4.85
N ALA A 154 -3.38 -8.99 -5.08
CA ALA A 154 -2.93 -9.66 -6.29
C ALA A 154 -3.13 -11.19 -6.18
N LYS A 155 -2.89 -11.75 -4.99
CA LYS A 155 -3.08 -13.19 -4.73
C LYS A 155 -4.49 -13.56 -4.28
N GLN A 156 -5.29 -12.57 -3.86
CA GLN A 156 -6.60 -12.76 -3.24
C GLN A 156 -6.50 -13.66 -1.99
N ASP A 157 -5.43 -13.47 -1.21
CA ASP A 157 -5.14 -14.29 -0.06
C ASP A 157 -4.51 -13.44 1.05
N TRP A 158 -4.48 -13.97 2.26
CA TRP A 158 -3.82 -13.35 3.39
C TRP A 158 -2.36 -13.75 3.44
N ALA A 159 -1.49 -12.76 3.64
CA ALA A 159 -0.07 -12.96 3.83
C ALA A 159 0.35 -12.47 5.22
N GLU A 160 1.20 -13.24 5.91
CA GLU A 160 1.84 -12.78 7.12
C GLU A 160 2.88 -11.71 6.79
N ILE A 161 2.75 -10.57 7.46
CA ILE A 161 3.72 -9.49 7.43
C ILE A 161 4.42 -9.48 8.79
N LYS A 162 5.74 -9.65 8.78
CA LYS A 162 6.58 -9.52 9.97
C LYS A 162 7.29 -8.18 9.94
N CYS A 163 7.10 -7.39 10.99
CA CYS A 163 7.72 -6.09 11.17
C CYS A 163 8.66 -6.15 12.38
N GLU A 164 9.86 -5.62 12.20
CA GLU A 164 10.84 -5.41 13.25
C GLU A 164 11.18 -3.93 13.34
N TYR A 165 11.05 -3.35 14.54
CA TYR A 165 11.42 -1.97 14.77
C TYR A 165 12.90 -1.88 15.13
N HIS A 166 13.71 -1.23 14.30
CA HIS A 166 15.14 -1.11 14.52
C HIS A 166 15.57 0.19 15.22
N GLY A 167 14.63 1.00 15.71
CA GLY A 167 14.95 2.32 16.24
C GLY A 167 15.27 3.36 15.16
N LYS A 168 15.63 4.56 15.60
CA LYS A 168 16.13 5.61 14.72
C LYS A 168 17.53 5.22 14.23
N ARG A 169 17.78 5.38 12.94
CA ARG A 169 19.10 5.21 12.33
C ARG A 169 19.44 6.46 11.55
N ASP A 170 20.68 6.92 11.69
CA ASP A 170 21.19 8.01 10.88
C ASP A 170 21.50 7.46 9.48
N LEU A 171 20.77 7.97 8.49
CA LEU A 171 21.05 7.68 7.09
C LEU A 171 22.05 8.72 6.59
N LYS A 172 23.29 8.30 6.33
CA LYS A 172 24.26 9.15 5.63
C LYS A 172 23.89 9.20 4.15
N TRP A 173 23.40 10.34 3.68
CA TRP A 173 23.18 10.58 2.26
C TRP A 173 24.32 11.45 1.72
N GLY A 174 25.06 10.95 0.73
CA GLY A 174 26.13 11.74 0.07
C GLY A 174 27.34 12.10 0.95
N GLY A 175 27.55 11.44 2.09
CA GLY A 175 28.75 11.62 2.93
C GLY A 175 28.71 12.80 3.91
N ARG A 176 27.57 13.49 4.07
CA ARG A 176 27.37 14.47 5.16
C ARG A 176 26.19 14.05 6.04
N LEU A 177 26.40 14.16 7.36
CA LEU A 177 25.36 14.05 8.38
C LEU A 177 24.41 15.25 8.28
#